data_AF-A0A3A4G2U6-F1
#
_entry.id   AF-A0A3A4G2U6-F1
#
_cell.length_a   1.000
_cell.length_b   1.000
_cell.length_c   1.000
_cell.angle_alpha   90.00
_cell.angle_beta   90.00
_cell.angle_gamma   90.00
#
_symmetry.space_group_name_H-M   'P 1'
#
loop_
_entity.id
_entity.type
_entity.pdbx_description
1 polymer ?
#
loop_
_entity_poly.entity_id
_entity_poly.type
_entity_poly.pdbx_seq_one_letter_code
_entity_poly.pdbx_strand_id
1 'polypeptide(L)'
;MVFPAKYPSLNAMEMTDEARQTLIRVLRVAFPHESVPDGPYERTADTILTEAQNETWFRVALAQGLLSLNQLADGDFRTLDDESALKVLRRVEGTEFFGFVRRTAVLNLYDDAEVWEALGYQGPSFDQGGYIHRGFNDLDWLPEPRIEFPEGETLPAMAPGAGRVPRPVAEGRRRDSTNQPGATSSDMEEVKR
;
A
#
# COMPACT_ATOMS: atom_id res chain seq x y z
N MET A 1 -7.12 2.12 -28.69
CA MET A 1 -6.10 1.99 -29.75
C MET A 1 -4.86 2.70 -29.24
N VAL A 2 -3.82 1.95 -28.86
CA VAL A 2 -2.57 2.53 -28.35
C VAL A 2 -1.70 2.83 -29.58
N PHE A 3 -1.32 4.09 -29.78
CA PHE A 3 -0.47 4.50 -30.89
C PHE A 3 1.00 4.39 -30.48
N PRO A 4 1.86 3.70 -31.24
CA PRO A 4 3.28 3.63 -30.91
C PRO A 4 3.92 5.01 -31.11
N ALA A 5 4.52 5.56 -30.05
CA ALA A 5 5.31 6.78 -30.12
C ALA A 5 6.55 6.55 -31.01
N LYS A 6 6.93 7.56 -31.81
CA LYS A 6 8.16 7.51 -32.62
C LYS A 6 9.39 7.57 -31.70
N TYR A 7 10.47 6.87 -32.03
CA TYR A 7 11.71 6.82 -31.23
C TYR A 7 12.25 8.18 -30.74
N PRO A 8 12.24 9.27 -31.52
CA PRO A 8 12.73 10.57 -31.04
C PRO A 8 11.87 11.20 -29.92
N SER A 9 10.55 10.95 -29.93
CA SER A 9 9.65 11.42 -28.88
C SER A 9 9.78 10.65 -27.56
N LEU A 10 10.34 9.43 -27.59
CA LEU A 10 10.59 8.64 -26.38
C LEU A 10 11.73 9.24 -25.54
N ASN A 11 12.79 9.72 -26.20
CA ASN A 11 13.92 10.37 -25.52
C ASN A 11 13.56 11.76 -24.97
N ALA A 12 12.60 12.47 -25.58
CA ALA A 12 12.19 13.81 -25.13
C ALA A 12 11.32 13.79 -23.86
N MET A 13 10.73 12.64 -23.51
CA MET A 13 9.99 12.44 -22.25
C MET A 13 10.88 11.88 -21.13
N GLU A 14 12.16 11.63 -21.38
CA GLU A 14 13.07 11.23 -20.31
C GLU A 14 13.28 12.38 -19.34
N MET A 15 12.88 12.15 -18.08
CA MET A 15 13.24 12.98 -16.93
C MET A 15 12.84 14.46 -17.02
N THR A 16 11.74 14.76 -17.72
CA THR A 16 11.19 16.12 -17.71
C THR A 16 10.41 16.36 -16.43
N ASP A 17 10.47 17.58 -15.90
CA ASP A 17 9.65 18.01 -14.76
C ASP A 17 8.17 17.78 -15.05
N GLU A 18 7.74 17.93 -16.31
CA GLU A 18 6.38 17.64 -16.74
C GLU A 18 5.98 16.17 -16.58
N ALA A 19 6.87 15.23 -16.92
CA ALA A 19 6.61 13.80 -16.76
C ALA A 19 6.46 13.44 -15.28
N ARG A 20 7.35 13.97 -14.42
CA ARG A 20 7.27 13.80 -12.97
C ARG A 20 5.95 14.34 -12.40
N GLN A 21 5.58 15.57 -12.76
CA GLN A 21 4.33 16.19 -12.29
C GLN A 21 3.08 15.44 -12.78
N THR A 22 3.12 14.92 -14.01
CA THR A 22 2.03 14.10 -14.53
C THR A 22 1.92 12.78 -13.76
N LEU A 23 3.04 12.14 -13.43
CA LEU A 23 3.05 10.92 -12.60
C LEU A 23 2.51 11.17 -11.20
N ILE A 24 2.91 12.25 -10.53
CA ILE A 24 2.37 12.62 -9.22
C ILE A 24 0.85 12.76 -9.30
N ARG A 25 0.33 13.44 -10.34
CA ARG A 25 -1.11 13.55 -10.58
C ARG A 25 -1.76 12.19 -10.78
N VAL A 26 -1.18 11.30 -11.60
CA VAL A 26 -1.68 9.94 -11.83
C VAL A 26 -1.78 9.18 -10.50
N LEU A 27 -0.75 9.26 -9.65
CA LEU A 27 -0.73 8.59 -8.36
C LEU A 27 -1.80 9.14 -7.42
N ARG A 28 -1.96 10.47 -7.33
CA ARG A 28 -3.00 11.12 -6.52
C ARG A 28 -4.42 10.71 -6.93
N VAL A 29 -4.68 10.59 -8.23
CA VAL A 29 -6.00 10.17 -8.74
C VAL A 29 -6.23 8.67 -8.56
N ALA A 30 -5.20 7.84 -8.74
CA ALA A 30 -5.30 6.39 -8.61
C ALA A 30 -5.35 5.91 -7.14
N PHE A 31 -4.73 6.65 -6.23
CA PHE A 31 -4.64 6.35 -4.79
C PHE A 31 -5.04 7.59 -3.98
N PRO A 32 -6.34 7.94 -3.92
CA PRO A 32 -6.79 9.22 -3.38
C PRO A 32 -6.89 9.21 -1.86
N HIS A 33 -5.75 9.39 -1.17
CA HIS A 33 -5.72 9.55 0.29
C HIS A 33 -5.67 11.03 0.68
N GLU A 34 -6.74 11.52 1.32
CA GLU A 34 -6.87 12.93 1.73
C GLU A 34 -5.88 13.32 2.82
N SER A 35 -5.62 12.43 3.79
CA SER A 35 -4.73 12.70 4.94
C SER A 35 -3.24 12.55 4.62
N VAL A 36 -2.88 11.98 3.48
CA VAL A 36 -1.48 11.72 3.11
C VAL A 36 -0.89 12.95 2.41
N PRO A 37 0.27 13.47 2.86
CA PRO A 37 0.94 14.62 2.24
C PRO A 37 1.49 14.28 0.84
N ASP A 38 1.98 15.27 0.09
CA ASP A 38 2.48 15.05 -1.28
C ASP A 38 3.81 14.29 -1.32
N GLY A 39 4.65 14.41 -0.29
CA GLY A 39 6.00 13.82 -0.23
C GLY A 39 6.08 12.33 -0.62
N PRO A 40 5.23 11.45 -0.06
CA PRO A 40 5.18 10.04 -0.45
C PRO A 40 4.85 9.80 -1.94
N TYR A 41 3.95 10.60 -2.52
CA TYR A 41 3.59 10.50 -3.94
C TYR A 41 4.74 10.96 -4.83
N GLU A 42 5.44 12.02 -4.42
CA GLU A 42 6.64 12.52 -5.08
C GLU A 42 7.75 11.47 -5.12
N ARG A 43 8.11 10.89 -3.97
CA ARG A 43 9.11 9.82 -3.88
C ARG A 43 8.72 8.59 -4.69
N THR A 44 7.44 8.22 -4.67
CA THR A 44 6.92 7.11 -5.48
C THR A 44 7.05 7.39 -6.97
N ALA A 45 6.77 8.62 -7.41
CA ALA A 45 6.96 9.03 -8.81
C ALA A 45 8.45 8.96 -9.21
N ASP A 46 9.34 9.41 -8.32
CA ASP A 46 10.78 9.34 -8.54
C ASP A 46 11.26 7.88 -8.68
N THR A 47 10.78 6.96 -7.81
CA THR A 47 11.07 5.52 -7.96
C THR A 47 10.58 4.96 -9.29
N ILE A 48 9.36 5.31 -9.73
CA ILE A 48 8.84 4.88 -11.05
C ILE A 48 9.74 5.35 -12.19
N LEU A 49 10.20 6.60 -12.14
CA LEU A 49 11.10 7.17 -13.13
C LEU A 49 12.47 6.47 -13.14
N THR A 50 13.02 6.13 -11.97
CA THR A 50 14.27 5.38 -11.85
C THR A 50 14.13 3.96 -12.39
N GLU A 51 13.09 3.23 -11.98
CA GLU A 51 12.84 1.86 -12.46
C GLU A 51 12.60 1.81 -13.97
N ALA A 52 11.92 2.82 -14.53
CA ALA A 52 11.74 2.92 -15.97
C ALA A 52 13.05 3.13 -16.74
N GLN A 53 14.07 3.74 -16.13
CA GLN A 53 15.38 3.91 -16.77
C GLN A 53 16.20 2.63 -16.79
N ASN A 54 16.00 1.74 -15.81
CA ASN A 54 16.74 0.49 -15.70
C ASN A 54 16.35 -0.52 -16.80
N GLU A 55 15.13 -0.42 -17.35
CA GLU A 55 14.62 -1.36 -18.35
C GLU A 55 14.01 -0.66 -19.55
N THR A 56 14.53 -0.95 -20.74
CA THR A 56 14.09 -0.29 -21.99
C THR A 56 12.59 -0.47 -22.23
N TRP A 57 12.04 -1.65 -21.92
CA TRP A 57 10.61 -1.91 -22.05
C TRP A 57 9.76 -0.97 -21.19
N PHE A 58 10.09 -0.81 -19.91
CA PHE A 58 9.36 0.08 -19.00
C PHE A 58 9.50 1.55 -19.38
N ARG A 59 10.67 1.95 -19.86
CA ARG A 59 10.89 3.30 -20.42
C ARG A 59 9.91 3.62 -21.54
N VAL A 60 9.77 2.70 -22.51
CA VAL A 60 8.86 2.87 -23.64
C VAL A 60 7.41 2.85 -23.18
N ALA A 61 7.03 1.92 -22.32
CA ALA A 61 5.68 1.84 -21.77
C ALA A 61 5.31 3.13 -21.03
N LEU A 62 6.22 3.67 -20.22
CA LEU A 62 6.02 4.90 -19.46
C LEU A 62 5.81 6.11 -20.37
N ALA A 63 6.72 6.36 -21.30
CA ALA A 63 6.62 7.49 -22.23
C ALA A 63 5.35 7.42 -23.09
N GLN A 64 5.00 6.23 -23.61
CA GLN A 64 3.77 6.04 -24.38
C GLN A 64 2.52 6.26 -23.53
N GLY A 65 2.53 5.80 -22.28
CA GLY A 65 1.45 6.00 -21.33
C GLY A 65 1.18 7.46 -21.03
N LEU A 66 2.23 8.23 -20.68
CA LEU A 66 2.14 9.66 -20.41
C LEU A 66 1.61 10.45 -21.62
N LEU A 67 2.08 10.12 -22.83
CA LEU A 67 1.54 10.71 -24.05
C LEU A 67 0.06 10.36 -24.26
N SER A 68 -0.31 9.11 -24.01
CA SER A 68 -1.69 8.64 -24.15
C SER A 68 -2.64 9.34 -23.17
N LEU A 69 -2.19 9.65 -21.94
CA LEU A 69 -2.99 10.39 -20.97
C LEU A 69 -3.37 11.78 -21.51
N ASN A 70 -2.40 12.54 -22.02
CA ASN A 70 -2.66 13.87 -22.59
C ASN A 70 -3.59 13.80 -23.82
N GLN A 71 -3.40 12.79 -24.68
CA GLN A 71 -4.29 12.58 -25.82
C GLN A 71 -5.73 12.24 -25.39
N LEU A 72 -5.90 11.39 -24.38
CA LEU A 72 -7.22 11.02 -23.86
C LEU A 72 -7.89 12.15 -23.07
N ALA A 73 -7.09 13.05 -22.50
CA ALA A 73 -7.52 14.26 -21.81
C ALA A 73 -7.88 15.41 -22.76
N ASP A 74 -7.62 15.28 -24.07
CA ASP A 74 -7.72 16.37 -25.05
C ASP A 74 -6.91 17.62 -24.63
N GLY A 75 -5.74 17.40 -24.01
CA GLY A 75 -4.95 18.48 -23.42
C GLY A 75 -3.98 17.98 -22.36
N ASP A 76 -3.74 18.82 -21.35
CA ASP A 76 -2.89 18.44 -20.21
C ASP A 76 -3.72 17.64 -19.20
N PHE A 77 -3.32 16.38 -18.96
CA PHE A 77 -3.98 15.53 -17.97
C PHE A 77 -4.01 16.16 -16.56
N ARG A 78 -2.99 16.97 -16.22
CA ARG A 78 -2.86 17.60 -14.90
C ARG A 78 -3.94 18.64 -14.61
N THR A 79 -4.56 19.20 -15.65
CA THR A 79 -5.59 20.24 -15.51
C THR A 79 -6.99 19.69 -15.36
N LEU A 80 -7.18 18.37 -15.49
CA LEU A 80 -8.47 17.73 -15.29
C LEU A 80 -8.87 17.71 -13.81
N ASP A 81 -10.17 17.88 -13.54
CA ASP A 81 -10.75 17.54 -12.25
C ASP A 81 -10.61 16.04 -11.94
N ASP A 82 -10.75 15.65 -10.67
CA ASP A 82 -10.50 14.27 -10.22
C ASP A 82 -11.41 13.24 -10.91
N GLU A 83 -12.67 13.59 -11.18
CA GLU A 83 -13.63 12.67 -11.81
C GLU A 83 -13.27 12.44 -13.28
N SER A 84 -12.92 13.52 -14.00
CA SER A 84 -12.45 13.46 -15.39
C SER A 84 -11.11 12.72 -15.52
N ALA A 85 -10.17 13.00 -14.62
CA ALA A 85 -8.88 12.32 -14.57
C ALA A 85 -9.06 10.81 -14.32
N LEU A 86 -9.93 10.44 -13.38
CA LEU A 86 -10.26 9.04 -13.10
C LEU A 86 -10.86 8.34 -14.33
N LYS A 87 -11.78 8.99 -15.06
CA LYS A 87 -12.33 8.44 -16.31
C LYS A 87 -11.24 8.18 -17.35
N VAL A 88 -10.26 9.07 -17.47
CA VAL A 88 -9.10 8.86 -18.36
C VAL A 88 -8.25 7.68 -17.88
N LEU A 89 -7.94 7.60 -16.58
CA LEU A 89 -7.16 6.48 -16.02
C LEU A 89 -7.86 5.12 -16.24
N ARG A 90 -9.18 5.06 -16.08
CA ARG A 90 -9.96 3.84 -16.38
C ARG A 90 -9.82 3.37 -17.82
N ARG A 91 -9.60 4.26 -18.78
CA ARG A 91 -9.40 3.88 -20.19
C ARG A 91 -8.03 3.27 -20.45
N VAL A 92 -7.05 3.51 -19.58
CA VAL A 92 -5.68 2.97 -19.68
C VAL A 92 -5.38 1.89 -18.62
N GLU A 93 -6.34 1.51 -17.79
CA GLU A 93 -6.11 0.62 -16.64
C GLU A 93 -5.58 -0.78 -17.03
N GLY A 94 -5.93 -1.25 -18.23
CA GLY A 94 -5.46 -2.53 -18.79
C GLY A 94 -4.14 -2.44 -19.56
N THR A 95 -3.45 -1.30 -19.54
CA THR A 95 -2.18 -1.11 -20.25
C THR A 95 -0.99 -1.47 -19.36
N GLU A 96 0.13 -1.85 -19.99
CA GLU A 96 1.41 -2.09 -19.30
C GLU A 96 1.90 -0.85 -18.55
N PHE A 97 1.65 0.35 -19.07
CA PHE A 97 1.92 1.62 -18.38
C PHE A 97 1.25 1.67 -17.00
N PHE A 98 -0.08 1.48 -16.97
CA PHE A 98 -0.81 1.57 -15.71
C PHE A 98 -0.50 0.40 -14.78
N GLY A 99 -0.29 -0.80 -15.34
CA GLY A 99 0.14 -1.97 -14.58
C GLY A 99 1.49 -1.76 -13.89
N PHE A 100 2.47 -1.17 -14.60
CA PHE A 100 3.78 -0.82 -14.05
C PHE A 100 3.65 0.24 -12.94
N VAL A 101 2.99 1.37 -13.21
CA VAL A 101 2.78 2.45 -12.22
C VAL A 101 2.09 1.91 -10.97
N ARG A 102 1.00 1.14 -11.12
CA ARG A 102 0.24 0.57 -10.00
C ARG A 102 1.09 -0.38 -9.16
N ARG A 103 1.84 -1.29 -9.80
CA ARG A 103 2.68 -2.27 -9.08
C ARG A 103 3.74 -1.56 -8.25
N THR A 104 4.44 -0.60 -8.84
CA THR A 104 5.47 0.17 -8.15
C THR A 104 4.87 1.02 -7.03
N ALA A 105 3.73 1.68 -7.28
CA ALA A 105 3.06 2.50 -6.28
C ALA A 105 2.63 1.68 -5.06
N VAL A 106 2.02 0.51 -5.23
CA VAL A 106 1.60 -0.33 -4.09
C VAL A 106 2.78 -0.74 -3.21
N LEU A 107 3.96 -0.98 -3.79
CA LEU A 107 5.15 -1.38 -3.05
C LEU A 107 5.88 -0.23 -2.38
N ASN A 108 5.78 0.99 -2.91
CA ASN A 108 6.57 2.13 -2.42
C ASN A 108 5.72 3.14 -1.64
N LEU A 109 4.50 3.46 -2.09
CA LEU A 109 3.64 4.43 -1.41
C LEU A 109 3.27 3.94 0.00
N TYR A 110 2.94 2.66 0.14
CA TYR A 110 2.57 2.10 1.44
C TYR A 110 3.76 1.61 2.27
N ASP A 111 4.99 1.70 1.74
CA ASP A 111 6.24 1.47 2.45
C ASP A 111 6.92 2.81 2.79
N ASP A 112 6.11 3.80 3.17
CA ASP A 112 6.55 5.15 3.47
C ASP A 112 6.11 5.55 4.88
N ALA A 113 7.05 6.03 5.70
CA ALA A 113 6.79 6.39 7.08
C ALA A 113 5.76 7.52 7.25
N GLU A 114 5.69 8.48 6.32
CA GLU A 114 4.67 9.54 6.38
C GLU A 114 3.28 8.98 6.05
N VAL A 115 3.19 7.97 5.17
CA VAL A 115 1.94 7.26 4.90
C VAL A 115 1.51 6.43 6.09
N TRP A 116 2.46 5.78 6.78
CA TRP A 116 2.16 5.04 7.99
C TRP A 116 1.56 5.92 9.08
N GLU A 117 2.18 7.06 9.34
CA GLU A 117 1.67 8.05 10.31
C GLU A 117 0.27 8.53 9.93
N ALA A 118 0.06 8.90 8.67
CA ALA A 118 -1.23 9.38 8.18
C ALA A 118 -2.37 8.33 8.23
N LEU A 119 -2.02 7.04 8.17
CA LEU A 119 -2.96 5.91 8.23
C LEU A 119 -3.03 5.25 9.63
N GLY A 120 -2.29 5.76 10.62
CA GLY A 120 -2.23 5.20 11.96
C GLY A 120 -1.48 3.87 12.05
N TYR A 121 -0.73 3.48 11.03
CA TYR A 121 0.13 2.30 11.08
C TYR A 121 1.39 2.63 11.88
N GLN A 122 1.66 1.83 12.90
CA GLN A 122 2.80 2.04 13.78
C GLN A 122 4.13 1.57 13.15
N GLY A 123 4.18 1.12 11.90
CA GLY A 123 5.43 0.60 11.32
C GLY A 123 5.84 -0.76 11.91
N PRO A 124 7.03 -1.28 11.57
CA PRO A 124 7.48 -2.62 11.95
C PRO A 124 7.49 -2.87 13.47
N SER A 125 7.06 -4.06 13.90
CA SER A 125 6.89 -4.40 15.31
C SER A 125 8.00 -5.24 15.93
N PHE A 126 8.78 -5.97 15.11
CA PHE A 126 9.77 -6.95 15.60
C PHE A 126 10.82 -6.30 16.51
N ASP A 127 11.43 -5.22 16.02
CA ASP A 127 12.46 -4.48 16.76
C ASP A 127 11.89 -3.66 17.93
N GLN A 128 10.57 -3.51 18.00
CA GLN A 128 9.87 -2.68 18.98
C GLN A 128 9.14 -3.50 20.05
N GLY A 129 9.37 -4.81 20.12
CA GLY A 129 8.76 -5.68 21.13
C GLY A 129 7.29 -6.00 20.90
N GLY A 130 6.80 -5.86 19.66
CA GLY A 130 5.42 -6.14 19.27
C GLY A 130 4.47 -4.94 19.45
N TYR A 131 3.18 -5.15 19.16
CA TYR A 131 2.14 -4.11 19.25
C TYR A 131 1.37 -4.09 20.56
N ILE A 132 1.58 -5.04 21.49
CA ILE A 132 0.78 -5.18 22.73
C ILE A 132 0.71 -3.85 23.50
N HIS A 133 1.80 -3.09 23.53
CA HIS A 133 1.89 -1.79 24.21
C HIS A 133 2.04 -0.61 23.22
N ARG A 134 1.67 -0.83 21.95
CA ARG A 134 1.91 0.10 20.85
C ARG A 134 0.91 -0.14 19.71
N GLY A 135 -0.24 0.52 19.70
CA GLY A 135 -1.19 0.41 18.58
C GLY A 135 -2.19 -0.74 18.66
N PHE A 136 -1.93 -1.82 19.41
CA PHE A 136 -2.82 -3.00 19.39
C PHE A 136 -4.24 -2.69 19.88
N ASN A 137 -4.38 -1.79 20.86
CA ASN A 137 -5.67 -1.41 21.43
C ASN A 137 -6.02 0.06 21.15
N ASP A 138 -5.43 0.67 20.12
CA ASP A 138 -5.67 2.08 19.75
C ASP A 138 -6.90 2.18 18.83
N LEU A 139 -7.91 1.33 19.05
CA LEU A 139 -9.13 1.25 18.24
C LEU A 139 -10.15 2.26 18.78
N ASP A 140 -10.17 3.45 18.20
CA ASP A 140 -11.08 4.55 18.54
C ASP A 140 -12.51 4.37 18.04
N TRP A 141 -12.71 3.47 17.07
CA TRP A 141 -13.99 3.20 16.43
C TRP A 141 -14.82 2.09 17.10
N LEU A 142 -14.24 1.35 18.04
CA LEU A 142 -14.96 0.35 18.83
C LEU A 142 -15.30 0.88 20.21
N PRO A 143 -16.47 0.52 20.78
CA PRO A 143 -16.72 0.71 22.20
C PRO A 143 -15.63 -0.01 23.02
N GLU A 144 -15.35 0.53 24.20
CA GLU A 144 -14.48 -0.14 25.17
C GLU A 144 -14.88 -1.62 25.31
N PRO A 145 -13.95 -2.55 25.07
CA PRO A 145 -14.27 -3.96 25.04
C PRO A 145 -14.84 -4.38 26.39
N ARG A 146 -16.02 -4.99 26.37
CA ARG A 146 -16.64 -5.48 27.59
C ARG A 146 -15.79 -6.62 28.15
N ILE A 147 -15.19 -6.41 29.31
CA ILE A 147 -14.34 -7.41 29.99
C ILE A 147 -15.13 -8.39 30.86
N GLU A 148 -16.41 -8.09 31.13
CA GLU A 148 -17.31 -8.91 31.93
C GLU A 148 -18.47 -9.45 31.07
N PHE A 149 -18.79 -10.73 31.26
CA PHE A 149 -19.97 -11.30 30.62
C PHE A 149 -21.22 -10.84 31.39
N PRO A 150 -22.26 -10.30 30.73
CA PRO A 150 -23.46 -9.83 31.41
C PRO A 150 -24.14 -10.96 32.21
N GLU A 151 -24.52 -10.65 33.46
CA GLU A 151 -25.24 -11.59 34.32
C GLU A 151 -26.58 -11.98 33.67
N GLY A 152 -26.79 -13.29 33.49
CA GLY A 152 -28.04 -13.83 32.94
C GLY A 152 -28.07 -14.06 31.42
N GLU A 153 -27.04 -13.68 30.67
CA GLU A 153 -26.91 -14.06 29.26
C GLU A 153 -26.16 -15.40 29.12
N THR A 154 -26.64 -16.26 28.23
CA THR A 154 -25.90 -17.46 27.80
C THR A 154 -24.98 -17.09 26.65
N LEU A 155 -23.69 -17.42 26.77
CA LEU A 155 -22.76 -17.36 25.63
C LEU A 155 -23.39 -18.03 24.40
N PRO A 156 -23.41 -17.37 23.23
CA PRO A 156 -23.85 -18.03 22.01
C PRO A 156 -22.99 -19.27 21.80
N ALA A 157 -23.63 -20.41 21.52
CA ALA A 157 -22.91 -21.66 21.27
C ALA A 157 -22.01 -21.45 20.04
N MET A 158 -20.70 -21.40 20.26
CA MET A 158 -19.70 -21.26 19.21
C MET A 158 -19.64 -22.55 18.38
N ALA A 159 -20.57 -22.73 17.45
CA ALA A 159 -20.78 -23.98 16.71
C ALA A 159 -21.19 -25.20 17.59
N PRO A 160 -21.91 -26.18 17.02
CA PRO A 160 -22.29 -27.39 17.73
C PRO A 160 -21.04 -28.16 18.17
N GLY A 161 -20.83 -28.32 19.48
CA GLY A 161 -19.71 -29.08 20.05
C GLY A 161 -18.63 -28.25 20.76
N ALA A 162 -18.67 -26.91 20.71
CA ALA A 162 -17.76 -26.07 21.50
C ALA A 162 -18.20 -25.88 22.96
N GLY A 163 -18.65 -26.97 23.60
CA GLY A 163 -18.78 -27.00 25.05
C GLY A 163 -17.41 -26.71 25.67
N ARG A 164 -17.38 -25.84 26.68
CA ARG A 164 -16.16 -25.55 27.44
C ARG A 164 -15.62 -26.84 28.04
N VAL A 165 -14.62 -27.45 27.40
CA VAL A 165 -13.75 -28.41 28.08
C VAL A 165 -13.08 -27.59 29.19
N PRO A 166 -13.16 -27.98 30.47
CA PRO A 166 -12.39 -27.33 31.51
C PRO A 166 -10.92 -27.49 31.15
N ARG A 167 -10.32 -26.44 30.58
CA ARG A 167 -8.88 -26.40 30.41
C ARG A 167 -8.29 -26.26 31.82
N PRO A 168 -7.40 -27.17 32.26
CA PRO A 168 -6.65 -26.92 33.47
C PRO A 168 -5.97 -25.56 33.33
N VAL A 169 -5.97 -24.77 34.40
CA VAL A 169 -5.24 -23.51 34.45
C VAL A 169 -3.79 -23.85 34.14
N ALA A 170 -3.35 -23.58 32.91
CA ALA A 170 -1.96 -23.80 32.52
C ALA A 170 -1.16 -22.67 33.17
N GLU A 171 -0.76 -22.87 34.42
CA GLU A 171 0.26 -22.05 35.05
C GLU A 171 1.52 -22.08 34.17
N GLY A 172 1.96 -20.92 33.71
CA GLY A 172 3.30 -20.73 33.17
C GLY A 172 3.50 -20.77 31.65
N ARG A 173 2.48 -20.95 30.80
CA ARG A 173 2.67 -20.78 29.34
C ARG A 173 2.25 -19.39 28.88
N ARG A 174 3.23 -18.59 28.45
CA ARG A 174 2.96 -17.36 27.67
C ARG A 174 2.13 -17.75 26.44
N ARG A 175 1.07 -16.98 26.19
CA ARG A 175 0.13 -17.24 25.10
C ARG A 175 0.79 -16.85 23.78
N ASP A 176 1.17 -17.85 22.99
CA ASP A 176 1.52 -17.62 21.59
C ASP A 176 0.23 -17.32 20.82
N SER A 177 0.24 -16.21 20.11
CA SER A 177 -0.83 -15.79 19.21
C SER A 177 -0.46 -16.18 17.80
N THR A 178 -1.45 -16.47 16.93
CA THR A 178 -1.21 -16.71 15.50
C THR A 178 -0.52 -15.53 14.81
N ASN A 179 -0.62 -14.32 15.39
CA ASN A 179 0.05 -13.10 14.90
C ASN A 179 1.32 -12.73 15.70
N GLN A 180 1.72 -13.53 16.70
CA GLN A 180 2.97 -13.36 17.43
C GLN A 180 3.54 -14.73 17.82
N PRO A 181 4.61 -15.21 17.16
CA PRO A 181 5.38 -16.31 17.72
C PRO A 181 5.89 -15.87 19.10
N GLY A 182 5.79 -16.77 20.08
CA GLY A 182 6.31 -16.50 21.41
C GLY A 182 7.80 -16.25 21.40
N ALA A 183 8.33 -15.82 22.54
CA ALA A 183 9.76 -15.81 22.82
C ALA A 183 10.29 -17.26 22.96
N THR A 184 10.13 -18.09 21.94
CA THR A 184 11.00 -19.24 21.74
C THR A 184 12.29 -18.73 21.15
N SER A 185 13.37 -18.86 21.93
CA SER A 185 14.75 -18.72 21.46
C SER A 185 14.86 -19.35 20.07
N SER A 186 15.02 -18.52 19.05
CA SER A 186 15.46 -19.00 17.75
C SER A 186 16.97 -19.08 17.85
N ASP A 187 17.50 -20.23 18.28
CA ASP A 187 18.90 -20.53 18.02
C ASP A 187 19.05 -20.59 16.50
N MET A 188 19.42 -19.47 15.89
CA MET A 188 19.86 -19.45 14.50
C MET A 188 21.17 -20.20 14.46
N GLU A 189 21.13 -21.47 14.03
CA GLU A 189 22.35 -22.15 13.61
C GLU A 189 23.03 -21.30 12.53
N GLU A 190 24.32 -21.05 12.72
CA GLU A 190 25.13 -20.27 11.80
C GLU A 190 25.03 -20.83 10.38
N VAL A 191 24.50 -20.02 9.46
CA VAL A 191 24.56 -20.31 8.04
C VAL A 191 26.02 -20.23 7.62
N LYS A 192 26.61 -21.38 7.29
CA LYS A 192 27.97 -21.48 6.75
C LYS A 192 28.12 -20.55 5.55
N ARG A 193 29.10 -19.64 5.63
CA ARG A 193 29.57 -18.80 4.53
C ARG A 193 30.12 -19.62 3.37
#